data_AF-A0A0K0JRV4-F1
#
_entry.id   AF-A0A0K0JRV4-F1
#
_cell.length_a   1.000
_cell.length_b   1.000
_cell.length_c   1.000
_cell.angle_alpha   90.00
_cell.angle_beta   90.00
_cell.angle_gamma   90.00
#
_symmetry.space_group_name_H-M   'P 1'
#
loop_
_entity.id
_entity.type
_entity.pdbx_description
1 polymer ?
#
loop_
_entity_poly.entity_id
_entity_poly.type
_entity_poly.pdbx_seq_one_letter_code
_entity_poly.pdbx_strand_id
1 'polypeptide(L)'
;MASRRTGSYGYQQTEGLSGAEYLASIYGTEKDKVNCSFYFKIGACRHGDKCSRTHHRPTFSPTVLLQNFYHNPIVDVRQADAFDKVGKKNDEEQAYFDEFYEEVFTELEKKYGEIDEMNVCENIGEHMIGNVYVKFLREEDAEKAVKDLENRWFNGQPIYAELSPVTDFRESRCRQHEVTTCYKGGFCNFMHLKAISPELGERLFGRRGRYADEAGHYPSAKRDRRRERSPRDRSRDDWRERVRSRRY
;
A
#
# COMPACT_ATOMS: atom_id res chain seq x y z
N MET A 1 35.59 8.93 -29.17
CA MET A 1 34.70 9.71 -28.29
C MET A 1 33.35 9.84 -28.99
N ALA A 2 32.38 8.99 -28.66
CA ALA A 2 31.05 8.99 -29.28
C ALA A 2 30.02 9.38 -28.22
N SER A 3 29.57 10.64 -28.26
CA SER A 3 28.53 11.15 -27.37
C SER A 3 27.17 10.62 -27.84
N ARG A 4 26.58 9.70 -27.07
CA ARG A 4 25.23 9.17 -27.30
C ARG A 4 24.20 10.16 -26.81
N ARG A 5 23.33 10.59 -27.73
CA ARG A 5 22.11 11.38 -27.47
C ARG A 5 21.18 10.63 -26.51
N THR A 6 20.88 11.21 -25.36
CA THR A 6 19.73 10.83 -24.52
C THR A 6 18.56 11.73 -24.88
N GLY A 7 17.69 11.26 -25.77
CA GLY A 7 16.45 11.92 -26.13
C GLY A 7 15.44 11.87 -24.99
N SER A 8 14.83 13.02 -24.69
CA SER A 8 13.76 13.23 -23.71
C SER A 8 12.46 12.53 -24.15
N TYR A 9 12.34 11.24 -23.84
CA TYR A 9 11.21 10.37 -24.20
C TYR A 9 9.90 10.61 -23.39
N GLY A 10 9.62 11.84 -22.96
CA GLY A 10 8.54 12.11 -21.98
C GLY A 10 7.45 13.09 -22.39
N TYR A 11 7.66 13.93 -23.41
CA TYR A 11 6.73 15.01 -23.77
C TYR A 11 5.78 14.68 -24.94
N GLN A 12 6.12 13.67 -25.76
CA GLN A 12 5.43 13.40 -27.03
C GLN A 12 4.17 12.52 -26.94
N GLN A 13 3.75 12.06 -25.75
CA GLN A 13 2.61 11.13 -25.63
C GLN A 13 1.25 11.78 -25.33
N THR A 14 1.19 13.09 -25.09
CA THR A 14 -0.07 13.77 -24.71
C THR A 14 -0.62 14.72 -25.78
N GLU A 15 0.09 14.92 -26.89
CA GLU A 15 -0.22 15.96 -27.90
C GLU A 15 -1.44 15.66 -28.79
N GLY A 16 -2.19 14.58 -28.54
CA GLY A 16 -3.40 14.22 -29.29
C GLY A 16 -4.60 13.79 -28.44
N LEU A 17 -4.51 13.95 -27.11
CA LEU A 17 -5.58 13.54 -26.21
C LEU A 17 -6.63 14.66 -26.11
N SER A 18 -7.91 14.30 -26.16
CA SER A 18 -8.98 15.22 -25.80
C SER A 18 -8.81 15.71 -24.36
N GLY A 19 -9.40 16.86 -24.01
CA GLY A 19 -9.25 17.44 -22.66
C GLY A 19 -9.59 16.44 -21.54
N ALA A 20 -10.62 15.61 -21.72
CA ALA A 20 -11.00 14.58 -20.76
C ALA A 20 -9.97 13.42 -20.69
N GLU A 21 -9.45 12.96 -21.82
CA GLU A 21 -8.42 11.91 -21.86
C GLU A 21 -7.10 12.38 -21.23
N TYR A 22 -6.71 13.63 -21.50
CA TYR A 22 -5.55 14.22 -20.86
C TYR A 22 -5.74 14.29 -19.35
N LEU A 23 -6.88 14.79 -18.87
CA LEU A 23 -7.20 14.86 -17.44
C LEU A 23 -7.18 13.47 -16.77
N ALA A 24 -7.79 12.47 -17.42
CA ALA A 24 -7.76 11.10 -16.92
C ALA A 24 -6.33 10.52 -16.88
N SER A 25 -5.47 10.88 -17.85
CA SER A 25 -4.08 10.41 -17.90
C SER A 25 -3.18 11.03 -16.82
N ILE A 26 -3.48 12.26 -16.39
CA ILE A 26 -2.70 12.95 -15.35
C ILE A 26 -3.24 12.68 -13.95
N TYR A 27 -4.50 12.26 -13.81
CA TYR A 27 -5.15 12.06 -12.51
C TYR A 27 -4.34 11.14 -11.59
N GLY A 28 -4.10 11.57 -10.35
CA GLY A 28 -3.29 10.82 -9.38
C GLY A 28 -1.79 10.80 -9.68
N THR A 29 -1.32 11.45 -10.76
CA THR A 29 0.11 11.58 -11.08
C THR A 29 0.66 12.92 -10.60
N GLU A 30 1.98 13.05 -10.57
CA GLU A 30 2.66 14.30 -10.20
C GLU A 30 2.39 15.45 -11.18
N LYS A 31 1.93 15.13 -12.40
CA LYS A 31 1.53 16.12 -13.43
C LYS A 31 0.20 16.78 -13.09
N ASP A 32 -0.63 16.15 -12.25
CA ASP A 32 -1.82 16.77 -11.69
C ASP A 32 -1.42 17.86 -10.69
N LYS A 33 -1.72 19.10 -11.06
CA LYS A 33 -1.43 20.28 -10.22
C LYS A 33 -2.56 20.59 -9.26
N VAL A 34 -3.74 19.97 -9.43
CA VAL A 34 -4.92 20.19 -8.59
C VAL A 34 -4.95 19.18 -7.46
N ASN A 35 -4.80 17.89 -7.78
CA ASN A 35 -4.93 16.83 -6.79
C ASN A 35 -3.56 16.40 -6.24
N CYS A 36 -3.53 16.07 -4.95
CA CYS A 36 -2.32 15.58 -4.32
C CYS A 36 -2.06 14.13 -4.73
N SER A 37 -1.05 13.92 -5.57
CA SER A 37 -0.61 12.58 -5.99
C SER A 37 -0.22 11.69 -4.81
N PHE A 38 0.40 12.25 -3.77
CA PHE A 38 0.78 11.48 -2.58
C PHE A 38 -0.42 11.02 -1.77
N TYR A 39 -1.38 11.90 -1.50
CA TYR A 39 -2.58 11.51 -0.78
C TYR A 39 -3.36 10.44 -1.55
N PHE A 40 -3.47 10.58 -2.88
CA PHE A 40 -4.14 9.60 -3.72
C PHE A 40 -3.47 8.22 -3.68
N LYS A 41 -2.13 8.16 -3.79
CA LYS A 41 -1.39 6.89 -3.86
C LYS A 41 -1.09 6.26 -2.52
N ILE A 42 -0.89 7.07 -1.48
CA ILE A 42 -0.38 6.63 -0.17
C ILE A 42 -1.46 6.73 0.90
N GLY A 43 -2.53 7.50 0.67
CA GLY A 43 -3.52 7.83 1.70
C GLY A 43 -3.00 8.81 2.75
N ALA A 44 -1.76 9.26 2.64
CA ALA A 44 -1.11 10.18 3.56
C ALA A 44 -0.31 11.25 2.82
N CYS A 45 -0.26 12.45 3.38
CA CYS A 45 0.52 13.56 2.84
C CYS A 45 1.31 14.25 3.94
N ARG A 46 2.59 14.51 3.70
CA ARG A 46 3.48 15.22 4.65
C ARG A 46 2.96 16.60 5.08
N HIS A 47 2.12 17.24 4.27
CA HIS A 47 1.59 18.57 4.56
C HIS A 47 0.25 18.52 5.31
N GLY A 48 -0.36 17.34 5.49
CA GLY A 48 -1.69 17.19 6.08
C GLY A 48 -2.70 18.13 5.44
N ASP A 49 -3.49 18.82 6.25
CA ASP A 49 -4.51 19.77 5.78
C ASP A 49 -3.93 21.08 5.23
N LYS A 50 -2.61 21.33 5.41
CA LYS A 50 -1.91 22.51 4.86
C LYS A 50 -1.40 22.28 3.44
N CYS A 51 -1.73 21.15 2.82
CA CYS A 51 -1.33 20.84 1.46
C CYS A 51 -1.93 21.85 0.48
N SER A 52 -1.12 22.35 -0.47
CA SER A 52 -1.60 23.25 -1.52
C SER A 52 -2.45 22.56 -2.58
N ARG A 53 -2.49 21.22 -2.57
CA ARG A 53 -3.25 20.37 -3.48
C ARG A 53 -4.41 19.71 -2.74
N THR A 54 -5.47 19.38 -3.47
CA THR A 54 -6.68 18.78 -2.89
C THR A 54 -6.46 17.34 -2.45
N HIS A 55 -6.95 17.01 -1.25
CA HIS A 55 -7.05 15.65 -0.71
C HIS A 55 -8.50 15.18 -0.80
N HIS A 56 -8.75 14.15 -1.61
CA HIS A 56 -10.10 13.59 -1.79
C HIS A 56 -10.28 12.38 -0.87
N ARG A 57 -10.94 12.58 0.27
CA ARG A 57 -11.34 11.50 1.17
C ARG A 57 -12.47 10.71 0.51
N PRO A 58 -12.29 9.42 0.18
CA PRO A 58 -13.34 8.64 -0.48
C PRO A 58 -14.52 8.42 0.47
N THR A 59 -15.75 8.46 -0.07
CA THR A 59 -16.95 8.07 0.68
C THR A 59 -17.17 6.55 0.66
N PHE A 60 -16.54 5.86 -0.28
CA PHE A 60 -16.52 4.41 -0.41
C PHE A 60 -15.11 3.97 -0.80
N SER A 61 -14.57 3.00 -0.08
CA SER A 61 -13.28 2.38 -0.38
C SER A 61 -13.21 1.01 0.27
N PRO A 62 -12.60 0.00 -0.37
CA PRO A 62 -12.30 -1.26 0.30
C PRO A 62 -11.16 -1.12 1.32
N THR A 63 -10.41 -0.01 1.29
CA THR A 63 -9.22 0.17 2.13
C THR A 63 -9.50 1.14 3.27
N VAL A 64 -9.20 0.69 4.49
CA VAL A 64 -9.22 1.47 5.73
C VAL A 64 -7.79 1.82 6.13
N LEU A 65 -7.59 3.03 6.62
CA LEU A 65 -6.36 3.48 7.26
C LEU A 65 -6.61 3.67 8.75
N LEU A 66 -5.84 2.98 9.58
CA LEU A 66 -5.71 3.24 11.01
C LEU A 66 -4.45 4.08 11.24
N GLN A 67 -4.64 5.34 11.60
CA GLN A 67 -3.52 6.29 11.74
C GLN A 67 -2.79 6.06 13.05
N ASN A 68 -1.45 6.04 12.99
CA ASN A 68 -0.57 5.95 14.17
C ASN A 68 -0.99 4.83 15.14
N PHE A 69 -1.34 3.66 14.60
CA PHE A 69 -1.93 2.56 15.36
C PHE A 69 -0.88 1.57 15.87
N TYR A 70 0.14 1.29 15.06
CA TYR A 70 1.27 0.48 15.48
C TYR A 70 2.32 1.34 16.20
N HIS A 71 2.67 0.97 17.42
CA HIS A 71 3.75 1.58 18.19
C HIS A 71 4.85 0.56 18.40
N ASN A 72 6.04 0.87 17.88
CA ASN A 72 7.19 0.01 18.07
C ASN A 72 7.78 0.26 19.49
N PRO A 73 7.88 -0.75 20.36
CA PRO A 73 8.35 -0.58 21.74
C PRO A 73 9.84 -0.22 21.80
N ILE A 74 10.62 -0.52 20.76
CA ILE A 74 12.07 -0.28 20.71
C ILE A 74 12.40 1.09 20.13
N VAL A 75 11.54 1.60 19.23
CA VAL A 75 11.78 2.84 18.50
C VAL A 75 11.02 3.98 19.17
N ASP A 76 11.70 4.70 20.04
CA ASP A 76 11.24 6.02 20.46
C ASP A 76 11.61 7.03 19.37
N VAL A 77 10.61 7.48 18.61
CA VAL A 77 10.79 8.48 17.54
C VAL A 77 11.33 9.82 18.01
N ARG A 78 11.33 10.09 19.32
CA ARG A 78 11.95 11.28 19.89
C ARG A 78 13.47 11.16 19.98
N GLN A 79 14.02 9.96 19.83
CA GLN A 79 15.46 9.70 19.87
C GLN A 79 16.08 9.82 18.48
N ALA A 80 17.24 10.47 18.42
CA ALA A 80 17.95 10.69 17.15
C ALA A 80 18.42 9.38 16.47
N ASP A 81 18.56 8.31 17.25
CA ASP A 81 18.98 6.98 16.79
C ASP A 81 17.81 6.10 16.33
N ALA A 82 16.57 6.62 16.35
CA ALA A 82 15.39 5.90 15.88
C ALA A 82 15.59 5.35 14.46
N PHE A 83 16.23 6.13 13.58
CA PHE A 83 16.52 5.71 12.22
C PHE A 83 17.47 4.52 12.13
N ASP A 84 18.45 4.43 13.03
CA ASP A 84 19.43 3.34 13.04
C ASP A 84 18.88 2.06 13.68
N LYS A 85 17.79 2.16 14.45
CA LYS A 85 17.12 1.00 15.08
C LYS A 85 16.07 0.39 14.16
N VAL A 86 15.38 1.19 13.36
CA VAL A 86 14.35 0.72 12.42
C VAL A 86 14.95 -0.23 11.37
N GLY A 87 14.31 -1.37 11.17
CA GLY A 87 14.71 -2.39 10.19
C GLY A 87 15.84 -3.33 10.63
N LYS A 88 16.39 -3.19 11.84
CA LYS A 88 17.27 -4.21 12.41
C LYS A 88 16.42 -5.38 12.90
N LYS A 89 16.72 -6.58 12.40
CA LYS A 89 16.06 -7.81 12.85
C LYS A 89 16.41 -8.07 14.31
N ASN A 90 15.45 -7.80 15.20
CA ASN A 90 15.49 -8.21 16.60
C ASN A 90 14.32 -9.18 16.83
N ASP A 91 14.62 -10.37 17.33
CA ASP A 91 13.63 -11.45 17.49
C ASP A 91 12.50 -11.04 18.45
N GLU A 92 12.82 -10.28 19.50
CA GLU A 92 11.82 -9.75 20.44
C GLU A 92 10.89 -8.73 19.77
N GLU A 93 11.43 -7.88 18.90
CA GLU A 93 10.66 -6.90 18.14
C GLU A 93 9.75 -7.57 17.10
N GLN A 94 10.25 -8.63 16.47
CA GLN A 94 9.50 -9.40 15.49
C GLN A 94 8.35 -10.14 16.18
N ALA A 95 8.59 -10.76 17.33
CA ALA A 95 7.55 -11.43 18.11
C ALA A 95 6.44 -10.45 18.53
N TYR A 96 6.81 -9.26 19.02
CA TYR A 96 5.84 -8.21 19.37
C TYR A 96 5.05 -7.74 18.14
N PHE A 97 5.71 -7.56 17.00
CA PHE A 97 5.06 -7.17 15.76
C PHE A 97 4.09 -8.24 15.25
N ASP A 98 4.48 -9.50 15.30
CA ASP A 98 3.66 -10.64 14.87
C ASP A 98 2.42 -10.78 15.77
N GLU A 99 2.56 -10.63 17.09
CA GLU A 99 1.43 -10.62 18.04
C GLU A 99 0.45 -9.49 17.74
N PHE A 100 0.95 -8.27 17.56
CA PHE A 100 0.14 -7.12 17.15
C PHE A 100 -0.58 -7.37 15.82
N TYR A 101 0.14 -7.88 14.82
CA TYR A 101 -0.43 -8.12 13.51
C TYR A 101 -1.53 -9.19 13.58
N GLU A 102 -1.30 -10.28 14.32
CA GLU A 102 -2.28 -11.36 14.52
C GLU A 102 -3.54 -10.86 15.23
N GLU A 103 -3.40 -10.11 16.32
CA GLU A 103 -4.53 -9.56 17.08
C GLU A 103 -5.40 -8.65 16.20
N VAL A 104 -4.77 -7.70 15.50
CA VAL A 104 -5.48 -6.75 14.65
C VAL A 104 -6.13 -7.46 13.46
N PHE A 105 -5.40 -8.35 12.79
CA PHE A 105 -5.93 -9.09 11.64
C PHE A 105 -7.14 -9.95 12.03
N THR A 106 -7.03 -10.73 13.10
CA THR A 106 -8.10 -11.65 13.53
C THR A 106 -9.33 -10.91 14.05
N GLU A 107 -9.15 -9.83 14.79
CA GLU A 107 -10.23 -8.99 15.30
C GLU A 107 -11.02 -8.32 14.16
N LEU A 108 -10.31 -7.69 13.21
CA LEU A 108 -10.94 -7.02 12.07
C LEU A 108 -11.65 -8.00 11.15
N GLU A 109 -11.03 -9.16 10.89
CA GLU A 109 -11.63 -10.17 10.03
C GLU A 109 -12.89 -10.80 10.65
N LYS A 110 -12.84 -11.09 11.95
CA LYS A 110 -13.97 -11.70 12.67
C LYS A 110 -15.17 -10.76 12.79
N LYS A 111 -14.93 -9.45 12.98
CA LYS A 111 -15.99 -8.47 13.23
C LYS A 111 -16.58 -7.85 11.97
N TYR A 112 -15.76 -7.57 10.96
CA TYR A 112 -16.18 -6.75 9.83
C TYR A 112 -16.28 -7.55 8.54
N GLY A 113 -15.24 -8.32 8.19
CA GLY A 113 -15.25 -9.13 6.97
C GLY A 113 -13.86 -9.57 6.53
N GLU A 114 -13.81 -10.37 5.48
CA GLU A 114 -12.58 -10.98 4.99
C GLU A 114 -11.55 -9.92 4.53
N ILE A 115 -10.32 -10.03 5.05
CA ILE A 115 -9.21 -9.13 4.68
C ILE A 115 -8.51 -9.65 3.43
N ASP A 116 -8.38 -8.79 2.43
CA ASP A 116 -7.63 -9.07 1.20
C ASP A 116 -6.12 -8.79 1.36
N GLU A 117 -5.75 -7.65 1.93
CA GLU A 117 -4.35 -7.29 2.18
C GLU A 117 -4.27 -6.39 3.41
N MET A 118 -3.31 -6.65 4.31
CA MET A 118 -3.05 -5.81 5.48
C MET A 118 -1.56 -5.48 5.58
N ASN A 119 -1.27 -4.19 5.70
CA ASN A 119 0.09 -3.64 5.64
C ASN A 119 0.32 -2.68 6.81
N VAL A 120 1.47 -2.79 7.47
CA VAL A 120 1.85 -1.91 8.59
C VAL A 120 3.08 -1.10 8.21
N CYS A 121 3.02 0.20 8.41
CA CYS A 121 4.11 1.12 8.11
C CYS A 121 5.07 1.28 9.30
N GLU A 122 6.36 1.05 9.05
CA GLU A 122 7.48 1.36 9.97
C GLU A 122 8.19 2.68 9.60
N ASN A 123 7.48 3.58 8.90
CA ASN A 123 7.98 4.90 8.61
C ASN A 123 8.21 5.71 9.90
N ILE A 124 9.20 6.60 9.87
CA ILE A 124 9.49 7.55 10.97
C ILE A 124 8.78 8.89 10.76
N GLY A 125 8.41 9.19 9.52
CA GLY A 125 7.73 10.44 9.18
C GLY A 125 6.34 10.51 9.83
N GLU A 126 6.03 11.66 10.43
CA GLU A 126 4.78 11.92 11.18
C GLU A 126 3.50 11.55 10.44
N HIS A 127 3.49 11.66 9.11
CA HIS A 127 2.33 11.37 8.27
C HIS A 127 2.11 9.88 7.97
N MET A 128 3.08 9.01 8.24
CA MET A 128 3.02 7.57 7.93
C MET A 128 3.40 6.67 9.10
N ILE A 129 3.89 7.24 10.20
CA ILE A 129 4.34 6.45 11.34
C ILE A 129 3.21 5.62 11.91
N GLY A 130 3.47 4.31 12.06
CA GLY A 130 2.53 3.38 12.68
C GLY A 130 1.21 3.21 11.91
N ASN A 131 1.12 3.71 10.68
CA ASN A 131 -0.10 3.59 9.90
C ASN A 131 -0.35 2.12 9.52
N VAL A 132 -1.57 1.66 9.76
CA VAL A 132 -2.01 0.32 9.38
C VAL A 132 -3.06 0.45 8.29
N TYR A 133 -2.79 -0.15 7.14
CA TYR A 133 -3.70 -0.19 6.02
C TYR A 133 -4.34 -1.56 5.95
N VAL A 134 -5.67 -1.59 5.91
CA VAL A 134 -6.45 -2.82 5.88
C VAL A 134 -7.37 -2.75 4.69
N LYS A 135 -7.14 -3.60 3.71
CA LYS A 135 -7.98 -3.72 2.52
C LYS A 135 -8.90 -4.92 2.68
N PHE A 136 -10.19 -4.66 2.78
CA PHE A 136 -11.22 -5.69 2.81
C PHE A 136 -11.56 -6.18 1.39
N LEU A 137 -12.14 -7.37 1.31
CA LEU A 137 -12.64 -7.91 0.05
C LEU A 137 -13.87 -7.13 -0.47
N ARG A 138 -14.67 -6.57 0.44
CA ARG A 138 -15.88 -5.79 0.14
C ARG A 138 -15.79 -4.39 0.74
N GLU A 139 -16.29 -3.41 -0.01
CA GLU A 139 -16.29 -2.00 0.41
C GLU A 139 -17.22 -1.75 1.61
N GLU A 140 -18.33 -2.48 1.69
CA GLU A 140 -19.28 -2.37 2.82
C GLU A 140 -18.64 -2.74 4.16
N ASP A 141 -17.69 -3.68 4.17
CA ASP A 141 -17.03 -4.16 5.39
C ASP A 141 -16.03 -3.11 5.90
N ALA A 142 -15.37 -2.39 4.98
CA ALA A 142 -14.52 -1.25 5.30
C ALA A 142 -15.33 -0.10 5.92
N GLU A 143 -16.51 0.23 5.38
CA GLU A 143 -17.37 1.27 5.93
C GLU A 143 -17.88 0.91 7.34
N LYS A 144 -18.28 -0.35 7.55
CA LYS A 144 -18.65 -0.86 8.89
C LYS A 144 -17.48 -0.76 9.87
N ALA A 145 -16.28 -1.15 9.43
CA ALA A 145 -15.07 -1.10 10.25
C ALA A 145 -14.77 0.32 10.72
N VAL A 146 -14.78 1.32 9.83
CA VAL A 146 -14.51 2.73 10.20
C VAL A 146 -15.52 3.23 11.24
N LYS A 147 -16.82 3.00 11.02
CA LYS A 147 -17.88 3.47 11.94
C LYS A 147 -17.78 2.85 13.34
N ASP A 148 -17.44 1.57 13.42
CA ASP A 148 -17.32 0.88 14.70
C ASP A 148 -16.01 1.23 15.43
N LEU A 149 -14.90 1.35 14.69
CA LEU A 149 -13.58 1.63 15.26
C LEU A 149 -13.45 3.05 15.82
N GLU A 150 -14.19 4.04 15.31
CA GLU A 150 -14.13 5.44 15.76
C GLU A 150 -14.38 5.62 17.27
N ASN A 151 -15.16 4.74 17.89
CA ASN A 151 -15.46 4.79 19.33
C ASN A 151 -14.71 3.74 20.17
N ARG A 152 -13.69 3.10 19.59
CA ARG A 152 -12.93 2.03 20.24
C ARG A 152 -11.56 2.51 20.71
N TRP A 153 -11.02 1.75 21.66
CA TRP A 153 -9.72 1.99 22.27
C TRP A 153 -8.86 0.75 22.11
N PHE A 154 -7.56 0.96 21.92
CA PHE A 154 -6.55 -0.09 21.85
C PHE A 154 -5.36 0.35 22.71
N ASN A 155 -4.93 -0.48 23.67
CA ASN A 155 -3.82 -0.18 24.57
C ASN A 155 -3.88 1.20 25.25
N GLY A 156 -5.09 1.66 25.59
CA GLY A 156 -5.30 2.95 26.25
C GLY A 156 -5.24 4.17 25.33
N GLN A 157 -5.18 3.98 24.01
CA GLN A 157 -5.27 5.05 23.00
C GLN A 157 -6.57 4.90 22.18
N PRO A 158 -7.21 6.02 21.78
CA PRO A 158 -8.33 5.97 20.86
C PRO A 158 -7.87 5.53 19.46
N ILE A 159 -8.72 4.79 18.75
CA ILE A 159 -8.42 4.33 17.39
C ILE A 159 -8.91 5.38 16.37
N TYR A 160 -7.99 5.90 15.56
CA TYR A 160 -8.31 6.81 14.46
C TYR A 160 -8.41 6.04 13.15
N ALA A 161 -9.63 5.70 12.74
CA ALA A 161 -9.91 4.99 11.49
C ALA A 161 -10.51 5.94 10.44
N GLU A 162 -10.03 5.84 9.20
CA GLU A 162 -10.63 6.55 8.06
C GLU A 162 -10.61 5.68 6.79
N LEU A 163 -11.51 5.97 5.84
CA LEU A 163 -11.44 5.37 4.51
C LEU A 163 -10.25 5.94 3.74
N SER A 164 -9.45 5.03 3.17
CA SER A 164 -8.23 5.38 2.45
C SER A 164 -8.45 5.32 0.93
N PRO A 165 -7.89 6.26 0.14
CA PRO A 165 -7.96 6.20 -1.33
C PRO A 165 -7.03 5.14 -1.94
N VAL A 166 -6.20 4.47 -1.13
CA VAL A 166 -5.19 3.51 -1.61
C VAL A 166 -5.86 2.26 -2.18
N THR A 167 -5.58 1.96 -3.44
CA THR A 167 -6.13 0.79 -4.14
C THR A 167 -5.08 -0.26 -4.50
N ASP A 168 -3.84 0.17 -4.79
CA ASP A 168 -2.72 -0.71 -5.14
C ASP A 168 -1.49 -0.37 -4.29
N PHE A 169 -1.23 -1.20 -3.27
CA PHE A 169 -0.08 -1.02 -2.39
C PHE A 169 1.26 -1.13 -3.10
N ARG A 170 1.34 -1.81 -4.26
CA ARG A 170 2.60 -1.95 -5.00
C ARG A 170 3.13 -0.62 -5.52
N GLU A 171 2.24 0.35 -5.77
CA GLU A 171 2.65 1.71 -6.15
C GLU A 171 2.98 2.58 -4.93
N SER A 172 2.48 2.19 -3.76
CA SER A 172 2.62 2.95 -2.51
C SER A 172 3.90 2.60 -1.74
N ARG A 173 4.46 1.40 -1.95
CA ARG A 173 5.65 0.90 -1.27
C ARG A 173 6.94 1.59 -1.70
N CYS A 174 7.86 1.74 -0.76
CA CYS A 174 9.20 2.21 -1.03
C CYS A 174 10.04 1.05 -1.59
N ARG A 175 10.26 1.03 -2.91
CA ARG A 175 11.07 0.01 -3.58
C ARG A 175 12.48 -0.13 -3.02
N GLN A 176 13.04 0.96 -2.50
CA GLN A 176 14.36 0.88 -1.89
C GLN A 176 14.32 0.12 -0.58
N HIS A 177 13.32 0.41 0.27
CA HIS A 177 13.10 -0.24 1.57
C HIS A 177 12.92 -1.75 1.43
N GLU A 178 12.26 -2.20 0.37
CA GLU A 178 12.07 -3.63 0.08
C GLU A 178 13.39 -4.39 -0.14
N VAL A 179 14.42 -3.72 -0.67
CA VAL A 179 15.71 -4.35 -1.01
C VAL A 179 16.79 -4.06 0.03
N THR A 180 16.78 -2.85 0.59
CA THR A 180 17.83 -2.30 1.48
C THR A 180 17.25 -1.22 2.39
N THR A 181 17.98 -0.77 3.39
CA THR A 181 17.55 0.37 4.21
C THR A 181 17.38 1.64 3.35
N CYS A 182 16.22 2.28 3.44
CA CYS A 182 15.93 3.52 2.71
C CYS A 182 16.69 4.72 3.28
N TYR A 183 17.56 5.36 2.47
CA TYR A 183 18.36 6.52 2.90
C TYR A 183 17.55 7.78 3.20
N LYS A 184 16.27 7.83 2.81
CA LYS A 184 15.41 9.02 3.04
C LYS A 184 14.94 9.13 4.48
N GLY A 185 15.02 8.05 5.27
CA GLY A 185 14.53 8.02 6.66
C GLY A 185 13.14 8.61 6.83
N GLY A 186 13.00 9.53 7.80
CA GLY A 186 11.74 10.22 8.08
C GLY A 186 11.21 11.11 6.94
N PHE A 187 12.02 11.40 5.92
CA PHE A 187 11.62 12.17 4.74
C PHE A 187 11.09 11.30 3.60
N CYS A 188 11.07 9.96 3.76
CA CYS A 188 10.42 9.10 2.76
C CYS A 188 8.91 9.38 2.74
N ASN A 189 8.32 9.40 1.54
CA ASN A 189 6.88 9.60 1.33
C ASN A 189 6.20 8.34 0.77
N PHE A 190 6.92 7.22 0.77
CA PHE A 190 6.43 5.91 0.37
C PHE A 190 6.42 4.99 1.58
N MET A 191 5.52 4.02 1.58
CA MET A 191 5.32 3.09 2.68
C MET A 191 6.56 2.22 2.87
N HIS A 192 7.15 2.29 4.07
CA HIS A 192 8.11 1.30 4.55
C HIS A 192 7.31 0.23 5.25
N LEU A 193 7.12 -0.92 4.62
CA LEU A 193 6.30 -1.97 5.17
C LEU A 193 7.14 -2.91 6.01
N LYS A 194 6.64 -3.25 7.20
CA LYS A 194 7.25 -4.28 8.04
C LYS A 194 6.70 -5.65 7.66
N ALA A 195 7.57 -6.63 7.42
CA ALA A 195 7.19 -7.99 7.08
C ALA A 195 6.86 -8.80 8.34
N ILE A 196 5.81 -9.62 8.25
CA ILE A 196 5.47 -10.60 9.30
C ILE A 196 6.35 -11.84 9.18
N SER A 197 6.44 -12.65 10.24
CA SER A 197 7.10 -13.95 10.13
C SER A 197 6.41 -14.85 9.08
N PRO A 198 7.19 -15.65 8.34
CA PRO A 198 6.63 -16.63 7.39
C PRO A 198 5.60 -17.57 8.05
N GLU A 199 5.83 -17.96 9.31
CA GLU A 199 4.97 -18.85 10.07
C GLU A 199 3.59 -18.22 10.36
N LEU A 200 3.58 -16.93 10.74
CA LEU A 200 2.33 -16.20 10.94
C LEU A 200 1.60 -15.99 9.60
N GLY A 201 2.35 -15.63 8.56
CA GLY A 201 1.78 -15.41 7.25
C GLY A 201 1.13 -16.67 6.65
N GLU A 202 1.76 -17.83 6.76
CA GLU A 202 1.16 -19.11 6.35
C GLU A 202 -0.11 -19.43 7.16
N ARG A 203 -0.14 -19.10 8.45
CA ARG A 203 -1.31 -19.31 9.31
C ARG A 203 -2.51 -18.45 8.88
N LEU A 204 -2.28 -17.18 8.59
CA LEU A 204 -3.33 -16.21 8.25
C LEU A 204 -3.76 -16.29 6.78
N PHE A 205 -2.79 -16.49 5.88
CA PHE A 205 -2.97 -16.37 4.43
C PHE A 205 -2.84 -17.70 3.68
N GLY A 206 -2.12 -18.68 4.22
CA GLY A 206 -1.84 -19.95 3.54
C GLY A 206 -3.10 -20.74 3.19
N ARG A 207 -4.12 -20.73 4.07
CA ARG A 207 -5.44 -21.32 3.78
C ARG A 207 -6.16 -20.71 2.58
N ARG A 208 -5.77 -19.50 2.16
CA ARG A 208 -6.30 -18.78 0.99
C ARG A 208 -5.44 -18.94 -0.25
N GLY A 209 -4.38 -19.77 -0.19
CA GLY A 209 -3.42 -19.92 -1.28
C GLY A 209 -2.65 -18.64 -1.60
N ARG A 210 -2.52 -17.74 -0.61
CA ARG A 210 -1.73 -16.51 -0.73
C ARG A 210 -0.34 -16.74 -0.13
N TYR A 211 0.68 -16.32 -0.85
CA TYR A 211 2.08 -16.46 -0.46
C TYR A 211 2.75 -15.09 -0.38
N ALA A 212 3.77 -15.00 0.47
CA ALA A 212 4.59 -13.80 0.55
C ALA A 212 5.29 -13.50 -0.78
N ASP A 213 5.45 -12.22 -1.09
CA ASP A 213 6.37 -11.74 -2.12
C ASP A 213 7.83 -11.79 -1.63
N GLU A 214 8.76 -11.38 -2.50
CA GLU A 214 10.20 -11.37 -2.18
C GLU A 214 10.56 -10.50 -0.97
N ALA A 215 9.71 -9.52 -0.63
CA ALA A 215 9.88 -8.63 0.51
C ALA A 215 9.19 -9.13 1.80
N GLY A 216 8.50 -10.28 1.75
CA GLY A 216 7.81 -10.86 2.90
C GLY A 216 6.39 -10.31 3.12
N HIS A 217 5.80 -9.63 2.15
CA HIS A 217 4.44 -9.10 2.23
C HIS A 217 3.45 -9.99 1.49
N TYR A 218 2.18 -9.99 1.90
CA TYR A 218 1.13 -10.84 1.34
C TYR A 218 0.21 -10.00 0.46
N PRO A 219 0.52 -9.81 -0.84
CA PRO A 219 -0.27 -8.96 -1.72
C PRO A 219 -1.69 -9.52 -1.93
N SER A 220 -2.63 -8.63 -2.24
CA SER A 220 -3.95 -8.97 -2.76
C SER A 220 -3.85 -10.07 -3.82
N ALA A 221 -4.77 -11.04 -3.78
CA ALA A 221 -4.83 -12.07 -4.80
C ALA A 221 -4.95 -11.42 -6.18
N LYS A 222 -4.04 -11.73 -7.11
CA LYS A 222 -4.16 -11.27 -8.50
C LYS A 222 -5.45 -11.87 -9.04
N ARG A 223 -6.56 -11.10 -9.05
CA ARG A 223 -7.74 -11.45 -9.85
C ARG A 223 -7.20 -11.75 -11.24
N ASP A 224 -7.39 -12.99 -11.68
CA ASP A 224 -6.99 -13.42 -13.01
C ASP A 224 -7.49 -12.40 -14.02
N ARG A 225 -6.60 -11.54 -14.52
CA ARG A 225 -6.91 -10.58 -15.58
C ARG A 225 -7.44 -11.30 -16.83
N ARG A 226 -7.28 -12.62 -16.92
CA ARG A 226 -7.97 -13.45 -17.91
C ARG A 226 -9.49 -13.26 -17.82
N ARG A 227 -10.11 -13.12 -16.64
CA ARG A 227 -11.58 -12.95 -16.51
C ARG A 227 -12.08 -11.57 -16.94
N GLU A 228 -11.32 -10.51 -16.73
CA GLU A 228 -11.72 -9.14 -17.12
C GLU A 228 -11.40 -8.82 -18.59
N ARG A 229 -10.53 -9.61 -19.24
CA ARG A 229 -10.26 -9.47 -20.67
C ARG A 229 -11.49 -9.82 -21.50
N SER A 230 -11.76 -8.97 -22.48
CA SER A 230 -12.80 -9.20 -23.47
C SER A 230 -12.58 -10.57 -24.15
N PRO A 231 -13.64 -11.27 -24.61
CA PRO A 231 -13.48 -12.51 -25.37
C PRO A 231 -12.51 -12.38 -26.56
N ARG A 232 -12.44 -11.17 -27.16
CA ARG A 232 -11.50 -10.84 -28.23
C ARG A 232 -10.05 -10.89 -27.77
N ASP A 233 -9.73 -10.32 -26.61
CA ASP A 233 -8.36 -10.35 -26.05
C ASP A 233 -7.96 -11.77 -25.66
N ARG A 234 -8.87 -12.53 -25.03
CA ARG A 234 -8.61 -13.95 -24.69
C ARG A 234 -8.31 -14.77 -25.93
N SER A 235 -9.09 -14.60 -27.00
CA SER A 235 -8.85 -15.29 -28.26
C SER A 235 -7.50 -14.90 -28.86
N ARG A 236 -7.13 -13.61 -28.81
CA ARG A 236 -5.84 -13.15 -29.33
C ARG A 236 -4.64 -13.73 -28.57
N ASP A 237 -4.74 -13.84 -27.25
CA ASP A 237 -3.68 -14.48 -26.44
C ASP A 237 -3.62 -15.98 -26.68
N ASP A 238 -4.77 -16.66 -26.78
CA ASP A 238 -4.83 -18.10 -27.08
C ASP A 238 -4.22 -18.39 -28.46
N TRP A 239 -4.53 -17.56 -29.47
CA TRP A 239 -3.87 -17.61 -30.78
C TRP A 239 -2.36 -17.37 -30.67
N ARG A 240 -1.90 -16.43 -29.85
CA ARG A 240 -0.45 -16.16 -29.64
C ARG A 240 0.25 -17.31 -28.92
N GLU A 241 -0.37 -17.91 -27.91
CA GLU A 241 0.13 -19.10 -27.20
C GLU A 241 0.21 -20.28 -28.17
N ARG A 242 -0.81 -20.51 -29.00
CA ARG A 242 -0.81 -21.56 -30.03
C ARG A 242 0.23 -21.36 -31.13
N VAL A 243 0.51 -20.11 -31.51
CA VAL A 243 1.58 -19.80 -32.47
C VAL A 243 2.96 -19.97 -31.84
N ARG A 244 3.12 -19.61 -30.56
CA ARG A 244 4.38 -19.84 -29.82
C ARG A 244 4.67 -21.32 -29.61
N SER A 245 3.67 -22.12 -29.25
CA SER A 245 3.84 -23.56 -29.05
C SER A 245 4.10 -24.32 -30.35
N ARG A 246 3.78 -23.75 -31.51
CA ARG A 246 4.18 -24.29 -32.83
C ARG A 246 5.56 -23.86 -33.31
N ARG A 247 6.26 -22.97 -32.57
CA ARG A 247 7.60 -22.48 -32.94
C ARG A 247 8.74 -23.15 -32.15
N TYR A 248 8.44 -24.17 -31.36
CA TYR A 248 9.41 -25.03 -30.69
C TYR A 248 9.10 -26.50 -30.98
#